data_AF-W4RM75-F1
#
_entry.id   AF-W4RM75-F1
#
_cell.length_a   1.000
_cell.length_b   1.000
_cell.length_c   1.000
_cell.angle_alpha   90.00
_cell.angle_beta   90.00
_cell.angle_gamma   90.00
#
_symmetry.space_group_name_H-M   'P 1'
#
loop_
_entity.id
_entity.type
_entity.pdbx_description
1 polymer ?
#
loop_
_entity_poly.entity_id
_entity_poly.type
_entity_poly.pdbx_seq_one_letter_code
_entity_poly.pdbx_strand_id
1 'polypeptide(L)'
;MAIPIGDVIAAEIASKLPVVVGMKLKEINLPEADINQISDNFRNLFDVRPMSAIIPWLSFQVKRYEQYGKVVQDAINSAFRQVGDEFMKIPFVKDWIKKHDRFWHPLDNGNKVQIMGTLLRTFDITNSAWKLKLFDKFDIVKELWIDDKYLRGAKQDLEAMPKTIQYVLYGHTHSPLKRTVEIIKEKNKSKQKERVYLNTGTWRPSYHQSFKENGFSKWKNLTYTIIYKPGEMFAGTPVKLPVFELWTGTINK
;
A
#
# COMPACT_ATOMS: atom_id res chain seq x y z
N MET A 1 22.26 8.85 -2.30
CA MET A 1 20.80 8.68 -2.43
C MET A 1 20.48 7.25 -1.99
N ALA A 2 19.83 7.05 -0.85
CA ALA A 2 19.51 5.69 -0.38
C ALA A 2 18.35 5.16 -1.21
N ILE A 3 18.51 4.00 -1.85
CA ILE A 3 17.39 3.31 -2.49
C ILE A 3 16.33 3.07 -1.39
N PRO A 4 15.09 3.51 -1.56
CA PRO A 4 14.05 3.22 -0.58
C PRO A 4 13.82 1.71 -0.59
N ILE A 5 13.75 1.08 0.58
CA ILE A 5 13.49 -0.36 0.72
C ILE A 5 12.19 -0.80 0.00
N GLY A 6 11.27 0.14 -0.22
CA GLY A 6 10.05 -0.06 -1.00
C GLY A 6 10.28 -0.55 -2.42
N ASP A 7 11.32 -0.07 -3.12
CA ASP A 7 11.60 -0.47 -4.51
C ASP A 7 12.05 -1.94 -4.56
N VAL A 8 12.86 -2.36 -3.59
CA VAL A 8 13.29 -3.75 -3.47
C VAL A 8 12.12 -4.65 -3.08
N ILE A 9 11.23 -4.21 -2.19
CA ILE A 9 9.99 -4.95 -1.88
C ILE A 9 9.12 -5.10 -3.13
N ALA A 10 8.97 -4.04 -3.94
CA ALA A 10 8.18 -4.09 -5.16
C ALA A 10 8.78 -5.03 -6.21
N ALA A 11 10.10 -5.00 -6.40
CA ALA A 11 10.78 -5.86 -7.36
C ALA A 11 10.81 -7.33 -6.90
N GLU A 12 11.27 -7.58 -5.67
CA GLU A 12 11.64 -8.93 -5.21
C GLU A 12 10.51 -9.66 -4.51
N ILE A 13 9.44 -8.97 -4.11
CA ILE A 13 8.23 -9.59 -3.57
C ILE A 13 7.06 -9.37 -4.52
N ALA A 14 6.65 -8.13 -4.77
CA ALA A 14 5.41 -7.84 -5.49
C ALA A 14 5.42 -8.37 -6.93
N SER A 15 6.53 -8.18 -7.64
CA SER A 15 6.64 -8.59 -9.04
C SER A 15 7.01 -10.06 -9.19
N LYS A 16 7.83 -10.58 -8.27
CA LYS A 16 8.37 -11.94 -8.30
C LYS A 16 7.37 -13.00 -7.86
N LEU A 17 6.61 -12.73 -6.80
CA LEU A 17 5.72 -13.71 -6.18
C LEU A 17 4.68 -14.31 -7.15
N PRO A 18 3.97 -13.54 -7.99
CA PRO A 18 3.04 -14.10 -8.96
C PRO A 18 3.70 -15.05 -9.96
N VAL A 19 4.94 -14.76 -10.35
CA VAL A 19 5.71 -15.59 -11.29
C VAL A 19 6.08 -16.91 -10.63
N VAL A 20 6.63 -16.87 -9.40
CA VAL A 20 7.01 -18.08 -8.66
C VAL A 20 5.79 -18.94 -8.34
N VAL A 21 4.66 -18.34 -7.94
CA VAL A 21 3.40 -19.06 -7.78
C VAL A 21 3.01 -19.75 -9.09
N GLY A 22 3.02 -19.02 -10.21
CA GLY A 22 2.70 -19.60 -11.51
C GLY A 22 3.60 -20.79 -11.89
N MET A 23 4.91 -20.70 -11.61
CA MET A 23 5.84 -21.80 -11.83
C MET A 23 5.51 -23.03 -10.96
N LYS A 24 5.27 -22.83 -9.67
CA LYS A 24 4.91 -23.92 -8.74
C LYS A 24 3.60 -24.61 -9.11
N LEU A 25 2.63 -23.86 -9.61
CA LEU A 25 1.36 -24.43 -10.06
C LEU A 25 1.49 -25.19 -11.40
N LYS A 26 2.42 -24.78 -12.27
CA LYS A 26 2.76 -25.55 -13.49
C LYS A 26 3.42 -26.88 -13.15
N GLU A 27 4.31 -26.93 -12.16
CA GLU A 27 4.98 -28.16 -11.71
C GLU A 27 3.99 -29.25 -11.27
N ILE A 28 2.80 -28.87 -10.77
CA ILE A 28 1.74 -29.78 -10.36
C ILE A 28 0.66 -30.00 -11.42
N ASN A 29 0.89 -29.57 -12.67
CA ASN A 29 -0.01 -29.73 -13.82
C ASN A 29 -1.42 -29.14 -13.63
N LEU A 30 -1.54 -28.01 -12.94
CA LEU A 30 -2.81 -27.29 -12.83
C LEU A 30 -3.23 -26.72 -14.21
N PRO A 31 -4.53 -26.63 -14.55
CA PRO A 31 -4.96 -26.01 -15.80
C PRO A 31 -4.45 -24.57 -15.96
N GLU A 32 -4.05 -24.19 -17.17
CA GLU A 32 -3.45 -22.87 -17.44
C GLU A 32 -4.39 -21.71 -17.07
N ALA A 33 -5.69 -21.86 -17.28
CA ALA A 33 -6.69 -20.88 -16.88
C ALA A 33 -6.65 -20.60 -15.37
N ASP A 34 -6.53 -21.66 -14.55
CA ASP A 34 -6.46 -21.55 -13.10
C ASP A 34 -5.13 -20.96 -12.65
N ILE A 35 -4.02 -21.36 -13.28
CA ILE A 35 -2.69 -20.80 -13.02
C ILE A 35 -2.70 -19.28 -13.27
N ASN A 36 -3.24 -18.85 -14.40
CA ASN A 36 -3.32 -17.44 -14.76
C ASN A 36 -4.19 -16.67 -13.76
N GLN A 37 -5.36 -17.20 -13.41
CA GLN A 37 -6.25 -16.58 -12.44
C GLN A 37 -5.63 -16.46 -11.05
N ILE A 38 -4.97 -17.52 -10.55
CA ILE A 38 -4.29 -17.51 -9.25
C ILE A 38 -3.13 -16.50 -9.27
N SER A 39 -2.31 -16.52 -10.32
CA SER A 39 -1.18 -15.60 -10.48
C SER A 39 -1.65 -14.15 -10.52
N ASP A 40 -2.72 -13.84 -11.27
CA ASP A 40 -3.33 -12.51 -11.31
C ASP A 40 -3.83 -12.06 -9.94
N ASN A 41 -4.40 -12.96 -9.15
CA ASN A 41 -4.84 -12.62 -7.78
C ASN A 41 -3.66 -12.22 -6.89
N PHE A 42 -2.48 -12.82 -7.08
CA PHE A 42 -1.26 -12.44 -6.37
C PHE A 42 -0.58 -11.19 -6.96
N ARG A 43 -0.75 -10.87 -8.26
CA ARG A 43 -0.28 -9.59 -8.84
C ARG A 43 -0.93 -8.39 -8.15
N ASN A 44 -2.17 -8.57 -7.69
CA ASN A 44 -2.96 -7.54 -7.01
C ASN A 44 -2.72 -7.48 -5.48
N LEU A 45 -1.79 -8.29 -4.93
CA LEU A 45 -1.58 -8.39 -3.48
C LEU A 45 -1.26 -7.03 -2.84
N PHE A 46 -0.39 -6.24 -3.48
CA PHE A 46 0.03 -4.93 -3.00
C PHE A 46 -0.97 -3.81 -3.28
N ASP A 47 -2.11 -4.13 -3.91
CA ASP A 47 -3.25 -3.24 -4.13
C ASP A 47 -4.35 -3.43 -3.08
N VAL A 48 -4.18 -4.38 -2.14
CA VAL A 48 -5.09 -4.59 -1.01
C VAL A 48 -4.95 -3.46 0.02
N ARG A 49 -6.09 -2.90 0.46
CA ARG A 49 -6.16 -1.77 1.40
C ARG A 49 -7.12 -2.08 2.56
N PRO A 50 -6.76 -1.68 3.81
CA PRO A 50 -5.42 -1.28 4.25
C PRO A 50 -4.41 -2.43 4.03
N MET A 51 -3.10 -2.15 4.02
CA MET A 51 -2.10 -3.18 3.75
C MET A 51 -2.11 -4.34 4.77
N SER A 52 -2.64 -4.13 5.98
CA SER A 52 -2.89 -5.20 6.94
C SER A 52 -3.90 -6.26 6.43
N ALA A 53 -4.80 -5.89 5.51
CA ALA A 53 -5.77 -6.80 4.90
C ALA A 53 -5.14 -7.75 3.85
N ILE A 54 -3.85 -7.62 3.54
CA ILE A 54 -3.08 -8.58 2.72
C ILE A 54 -3.20 -9.99 3.29
N ILE A 55 -3.13 -10.15 4.61
CA ILE A 55 -3.21 -11.47 5.26
C ILE A 55 -4.59 -12.13 5.06
N PRO A 56 -5.72 -11.47 5.39
CA PRO A 56 -7.04 -11.98 5.04
C PRO A 56 -7.21 -12.21 3.54
N TRP A 57 -6.62 -11.37 2.67
CA TRP A 57 -6.65 -11.56 1.23
C TRP A 57 -6.01 -12.88 0.83
N LEU A 58 -4.81 -13.19 1.34
CA LEU A 58 -4.13 -14.46 1.08
C LEU A 58 -4.99 -15.65 1.50
N SER A 59 -5.60 -15.56 2.69
CA SER A 59 -6.51 -16.59 3.19
C SER A 59 -7.72 -16.78 2.28
N PHE A 60 -8.32 -15.68 1.83
CA PHE A 60 -9.45 -15.68 0.91
C PHE A 60 -9.09 -16.29 -0.45
N GLN A 61 -7.94 -15.90 -1.02
CA GLN A 61 -7.48 -16.43 -2.29
C GLN A 61 -7.24 -17.93 -2.22
N VAL A 62 -6.60 -18.42 -1.16
CA VAL A 62 -6.33 -19.86 -1.02
C VAL A 62 -7.61 -20.65 -0.79
N LYS A 63 -8.53 -20.17 0.05
CA LYS A 63 -9.84 -20.83 0.28
C LYS A 63 -10.64 -20.99 -1.01
N ARG A 64 -10.59 -20.01 -1.92
CA ARG A 64 -11.29 -20.08 -3.22
C ARG A 64 -10.85 -21.28 -4.08
N TYR A 65 -9.66 -21.81 -3.85
CA TYR A 65 -9.08 -22.93 -4.58
C TYR A 65 -9.01 -24.21 -3.74
N GLU A 66 -9.79 -24.29 -2.65
CA GLU A 66 -9.86 -25.47 -1.78
C GLU A 66 -10.29 -26.74 -2.54
N GLN A 67 -11.04 -26.59 -3.65
CA GLN A 67 -11.41 -27.70 -4.54
C GLN A 67 -10.22 -28.46 -5.14
N TYR A 68 -9.05 -27.82 -5.27
CA TYR A 68 -7.83 -28.46 -5.76
C TYR A 68 -7.03 -29.15 -4.63
N GLY A 69 -7.57 -29.13 -3.41
CA GLY A 69 -7.00 -29.77 -2.25
C GLY A 69 -5.67 -29.17 -1.79
N LYS A 70 -4.98 -29.92 -0.94
CA LYS A 70 -3.76 -29.47 -0.26
C LYS A 70 -2.59 -29.21 -1.23
N VAL A 71 -2.56 -29.89 -2.38
CA VAL A 71 -1.45 -29.80 -3.36
C VAL A 71 -1.26 -28.37 -3.87
N VAL A 72 -2.34 -27.68 -4.24
CA VAL A 72 -2.28 -26.28 -4.69
C VAL A 72 -1.90 -25.35 -3.53
N GLN A 73 -2.43 -25.60 -2.32
CA GLN A 73 -2.12 -24.79 -1.15
C GLN A 73 -0.63 -24.90 -0.76
N ASP A 74 -0.07 -26.10 -0.83
CA ASP A 74 1.35 -26.37 -0.56
C ASP A 74 2.25 -25.73 -1.63
N ALA A 75 1.84 -25.74 -2.90
CA ALA A 75 2.54 -25.04 -3.98
C ALA A 75 2.58 -23.52 -3.76
N ILE A 76 1.45 -22.91 -3.37
CA ILE A 76 1.38 -21.50 -3.00
C ILE A 76 2.26 -21.23 -1.76
N ASN A 77 2.12 -22.01 -0.69
CA ASN A 77 2.92 -21.86 0.52
C ASN A 77 4.42 -21.93 0.21
N SER A 78 4.84 -22.87 -0.63
CA SER A 78 6.23 -23.02 -1.08
C SER A 78 6.74 -21.77 -1.81
N ALA A 79 5.93 -21.18 -2.71
CA ALA A 79 6.29 -19.96 -3.41
C ALA A 79 6.50 -18.77 -2.46
N PHE A 80 5.63 -18.60 -1.46
CA PHE A 80 5.79 -17.55 -0.44
C PHE A 80 7.07 -17.72 0.38
N ARG A 81 7.35 -18.95 0.82
CA ARG A 81 8.55 -19.27 1.60
C ARG A 81 9.81 -19.01 0.79
N GLN A 82 9.85 -19.46 -0.47
CA GLN A 82 10.95 -19.23 -1.38
C GLN A 82 11.21 -17.73 -1.57
N VAL A 83 10.19 -16.95 -1.92
CA VAL A 83 10.31 -15.50 -2.14
C VAL A 83 10.76 -14.79 -0.87
N GLY A 84 10.19 -15.17 0.28
CA GLY A 84 10.60 -14.63 1.59
C GLY A 84 12.06 -14.92 1.92
N ASP A 85 12.53 -16.15 1.67
CA ASP A 85 13.91 -16.56 1.91
C ASP A 85 14.89 -15.83 1.00
N GLU A 86 14.57 -15.74 -0.30
CA GLU A 86 15.38 -15.02 -1.28
C GLU A 86 15.47 -13.53 -0.92
N PHE A 87 14.34 -12.88 -0.62
CA PHE A 87 14.29 -11.47 -0.22
C PHE A 87 15.18 -11.19 1.00
N MET A 88 15.08 -12.01 2.04
CA MET A 88 15.88 -11.84 3.26
C MET A 88 17.38 -12.14 3.06
N LYS A 89 17.76 -12.82 1.98
CA LYS A 89 19.16 -13.10 1.64
C LYS A 89 19.85 -11.94 0.93
N ILE A 90 19.10 -11.01 0.32
CA ILE A 90 19.64 -9.87 -0.43
C ILE A 90 20.55 -9.02 0.47
N PRO A 91 21.83 -8.79 0.09
CA PRO A 91 22.77 -8.01 0.89
C PRO A 91 22.24 -6.62 1.26
N PHE A 92 21.66 -5.92 0.28
CA PHE A 92 21.04 -4.62 0.50
C PHE A 92 19.93 -4.67 1.57
N VAL A 93 19.06 -5.68 1.56
CA VAL A 93 17.96 -5.81 2.54
C VAL A 93 18.54 -6.01 3.95
N LYS A 94 19.55 -6.87 4.11
CA LYS A 94 20.22 -7.11 5.39
C LYS A 94 20.88 -5.85 5.93
N ASP A 95 21.64 -5.16 5.09
CA ASP A 95 22.33 -3.92 5.45
C ASP A 95 21.34 -2.80 5.79
N TRP A 96 20.25 -2.72 5.03
CA TRP A 96 19.21 -1.72 5.26
C TRP A 96 18.50 -1.97 6.60
N ILE A 97 18.12 -3.22 6.91
CA ILE A 97 17.55 -3.60 8.20
C ILE A 97 18.50 -3.20 9.33
N LYS A 98 19.78 -3.60 9.26
CA LYS A 98 20.79 -3.29 10.30
C LYS A 98 20.96 -1.78 10.54
N LYS A 99 20.86 -0.97 9.49
CA LYS A 99 20.98 0.50 9.58
C LYS A 99 19.74 1.18 10.17
N HIS A 100 18.58 0.54 10.08
CA HIS A 100 17.30 1.11 10.50
C HIS A 100 16.71 0.45 11.75
N ASP A 101 17.39 -0.57 12.28
CA ASP A 101 17.11 -1.19 13.57
C ASP A 101 17.60 -0.26 14.70
N ARG A 102 16.64 0.39 15.34
CA ARG A 102 16.83 1.27 16.49
C ARG A 102 16.46 0.48 17.72
N PHE A 103 17.49 0.07 18.47
CA PHE A 103 17.38 -0.71 19.71
C PHE A 103 16.32 -0.21 20.72
N TRP A 104 15.96 1.07 20.70
CA TRP A 104 15.00 1.71 21.62
C TRP A 104 13.59 1.93 21.04
N HIS A 105 13.31 1.56 19.79
CA HIS A 105 12.00 1.75 19.15
C HIS A 105 11.44 0.43 18.58
N PRO A 106 10.55 -0.27 19.31
CA PRO A 106 10.08 -1.62 18.94
C PRO A 106 9.27 -1.71 17.63
N LEU A 107 9.03 -0.59 16.93
CA LEU A 107 8.23 -0.49 15.70
C LEU A 107 8.89 0.41 14.63
N ASP A 108 10.22 0.46 14.59
CA ASP A 108 10.91 1.16 13.51
C ASP A 108 10.71 0.50 12.13
N ASN A 109 11.22 1.15 11.08
CA ASN A 109 11.05 0.63 9.73
C ASN A 109 11.88 -0.65 9.46
N GLY A 110 12.96 -0.90 10.21
CA GLY A 110 13.73 -2.15 10.14
C GLY A 110 12.89 -3.34 10.61
N ASN A 111 12.24 -3.20 11.76
CA ASN A 111 11.31 -4.17 12.33
C ASN A 111 10.15 -4.49 11.37
N LYS A 112 9.60 -3.49 10.68
CA LYS A 112 8.55 -3.71 9.65
C LYS A 112 9.00 -4.66 8.54
N VAL A 113 10.22 -4.46 8.03
CA VAL A 113 10.77 -5.29 6.95
C VAL A 113 11.10 -6.70 7.46
N GLN A 114 11.64 -6.82 8.67
CA GLN A 114 11.89 -8.12 9.31
C GLN A 114 10.60 -8.90 9.54
N ILE A 115 9.54 -8.25 10.02
CA ILE A 115 8.22 -8.86 10.21
C ILE A 115 7.67 -9.33 8.87
N MET A 116 7.69 -8.50 7.84
CA MET A 116 7.26 -8.89 6.49
C MET A 116 8.02 -10.12 5.99
N GLY A 117 9.35 -10.09 6.03
CA GLY A 117 10.18 -11.21 5.60
C GLY A 117 9.92 -12.49 6.41
N THR A 118 9.65 -12.36 7.72
CA THR A 118 9.30 -13.51 8.57
C THR A 118 7.92 -14.06 8.26
N LEU A 119 6.94 -13.20 8.00
CA LEU A 119 5.60 -13.63 7.57
C LEU A 119 5.66 -14.42 6.27
N LEU A 120 6.44 -13.96 5.28
CA LEU A 120 6.61 -14.67 4.01
C LEU A 120 7.31 -16.02 4.20
N ARG A 121 8.42 -16.06 4.95
CA ARG A 121 9.20 -17.29 5.21
C ARG A 121 8.46 -18.34 6.03
N THR A 122 7.54 -17.91 6.89
CA THR A 122 6.76 -18.83 7.74
C THR A 122 5.38 -19.08 7.19
N PHE A 123 5.02 -18.50 6.03
CA PHE A 123 3.68 -18.55 5.48
C PHE A 123 3.18 -19.98 5.35
N ASP A 124 2.06 -20.27 6.01
CA ASP A 124 1.41 -21.56 5.96
C ASP A 124 -0.09 -21.40 6.20
N ILE A 125 -0.83 -21.22 5.11
CA ILE A 125 -2.27 -21.05 5.19
C ILE A 125 -3.02 -22.33 5.57
N THR A 126 -2.37 -23.50 5.53
CA THR A 126 -2.99 -24.76 5.94
C THR A 126 -2.87 -24.98 7.45
N ASN A 127 -1.89 -24.33 8.09
CA ASN A 127 -1.56 -24.55 9.49
C ASN A 127 -2.37 -23.64 10.43
N SER A 128 -3.22 -24.25 11.26
CA SER A 128 -4.04 -23.53 12.25
C SER A 128 -3.21 -22.81 13.32
N ALA A 129 -2.05 -23.35 13.72
CA ALA A 129 -1.17 -22.69 14.68
C ALA A 129 -0.48 -21.46 14.08
N TRP A 130 -0.16 -21.49 12.78
CA TRP A 130 0.33 -20.31 12.06
C TRP A 130 -0.74 -19.21 12.02
N LYS A 131 -1.99 -19.57 11.71
CA LYS A 131 -3.12 -18.63 11.74
C LYS A 131 -3.29 -17.99 13.12
N LEU A 132 -3.27 -18.79 14.18
CA LEU A 132 -3.42 -18.29 15.55
C LEU A 132 -2.32 -17.28 15.91
N LYS A 133 -1.05 -17.60 15.64
CA LYS A 133 0.08 -16.70 15.86
C LYS A 133 -0.02 -15.38 15.09
N LEU A 134 -0.72 -15.40 13.95
CA LEU A 134 -0.94 -14.22 13.13
C LEU A 134 -2.09 -13.36 13.66
N PHE A 135 -3.15 -13.98 14.16
CA PHE A 135 -4.21 -13.31 14.90
C PHE A 135 -3.67 -12.60 16.15
N ASP A 136 -2.83 -13.28 16.94
CA ASP A 136 -2.20 -12.70 18.14
C ASP A 136 -1.34 -11.48 17.83
N LYS A 137 -0.83 -11.38 16.59
CA LYS A 137 0.01 -10.27 16.12
C LYS A 137 -0.73 -9.30 15.21
N PHE A 138 -2.04 -9.48 15.00
CA PHE A 138 -2.79 -8.72 14.01
C PHE A 138 -2.86 -7.24 14.36
N ASP A 139 -3.05 -6.89 15.64
CA ASP A 139 -3.08 -5.49 16.08
C ASP A 139 -1.74 -4.78 15.86
N ILE A 140 -0.63 -5.47 16.14
CA ILE A 140 0.73 -4.98 15.84
C ILE A 140 0.89 -4.78 14.33
N VAL A 141 0.46 -5.76 13.52
CA VAL A 141 0.48 -5.66 12.05
C VAL A 141 -0.48 -4.57 11.55
N LYS A 142 -1.52 -4.20 12.27
CA LYS A 142 -2.41 -3.11 11.88
C LYS A 142 -1.73 -1.76 12.15
N GLU A 143 -1.19 -1.58 13.35
CA GLU A 143 -0.52 -0.35 13.78
C GLU A 143 0.69 0.00 12.91
N LEU A 144 1.51 -0.99 12.52
CA LEU A 144 2.68 -0.78 11.68
C LEU A 144 2.37 -0.12 10.32
N TRP A 145 1.13 -0.27 9.83
CA TRP A 145 0.68 0.14 8.50
C TRP A 145 -0.31 1.30 8.50
N ILE A 146 -0.65 1.85 9.67
CA ILE A 146 -1.53 3.02 9.84
C ILE A 146 -0.79 4.35 9.62
N ASP A 147 0.53 4.32 9.47
CA ASP A 147 1.34 5.53 9.48
C ASP A 147 1.16 6.44 8.23
N ASP A 148 0.54 7.61 8.41
CA ASP A 148 0.40 8.65 7.37
C ASP A 148 1.69 9.47 7.23
N LYS A 149 2.78 8.76 6.88
CA LYS A 149 4.10 9.35 6.61
C LYS A 149 4.03 10.45 5.55
N TYR A 150 3.07 10.37 4.63
CA TYR A 150 2.91 11.34 3.56
C TYR A 150 2.31 12.64 4.07
N LEU A 151 1.33 12.61 4.97
CA LEU A 151 0.84 13.81 5.63
C LEU A 151 1.93 14.48 6.47
N ARG A 152 2.77 13.71 7.17
CA ARG A 152 3.91 14.27 7.90
C ARG A 152 4.95 14.91 6.97
N GLY A 153 5.28 14.26 5.86
CA GLY A 153 6.15 14.83 4.83
C GLY A 153 5.56 16.11 4.23
N ALA A 154 4.28 16.10 3.89
CA ALA A 154 3.56 17.25 3.37
C ALA A 154 3.55 18.42 4.36
N LYS A 155 3.40 18.13 5.66
CA LYS A 155 3.54 19.13 6.72
C LYS A 155 4.95 19.74 6.73
N GLN A 156 5.99 18.92 6.71
CA GLN A 156 7.38 19.39 6.71
C GLN A 156 7.70 20.24 5.47
N ASP A 157 7.29 19.78 4.28
CA ASP A 157 7.47 20.52 3.03
C ASP A 157 6.77 21.88 3.08
N LEU A 158 5.53 21.92 3.57
CA LEU A 158 4.82 23.18 3.74
C LEU A 158 5.51 24.06 4.79
N GLU A 159 5.94 23.54 5.94
CA GLU A 159 6.65 24.32 6.96
C GLU A 159 7.97 24.94 6.44
N ALA A 160 8.67 24.25 5.55
CA ALA A 160 9.90 24.73 4.90
C ALA A 160 9.65 25.79 3.80
N MET A 161 8.42 25.92 3.31
CA MET A 161 8.07 26.81 2.20
C MET A 161 7.45 28.14 2.68
N PRO A 162 7.59 29.23 1.90
CA PRO A 162 6.92 30.49 2.21
C PRO A 162 5.41 30.33 2.39
N LYS A 163 4.80 31.13 3.28
CA LYS A 163 3.35 31.10 3.56
C LYS A 163 2.48 31.51 2.35
N THR A 164 3.08 31.97 1.26
CA THR A 164 2.41 32.19 -0.03
C THR A 164 2.08 30.87 -0.75
N ILE A 165 2.78 29.76 -0.44
CA ILE A 165 2.50 28.43 -0.96
C ILE A 165 1.38 27.78 -0.14
N GLN A 166 0.25 27.52 -0.80
CA GLN A 166 -1.00 27.06 -0.19
C GLN A 166 -1.25 25.57 -0.32
N TYR A 167 -0.47 24.84 -1.11
CA TYR A 167 -0.67 23.40 -1.21
C TYR A 167 0.61 22.68 -1.60
N VAL A 168 0.65 21.40 -1.24
CA VAL A 168 1.61 20.42 -1.75
C VAL A 168 0.83 19.26 -2.34
N LEU A 169 1.21 18.84 -3.54
CA LEU A 169 0.54 17.79 -4.30
C LEU A 169 1.47 16.59 -4.40
N TYR A 170 1.07 15.47 -3.81
CA TYR A 170 1.72 14.18 -3.98
C TYR A 170 0.87 13.24 -4.86
N GLY A 171 1.47 12.10 -5.21
CA GLY A 171 0.81 10.98 -5.85
C GLY A 171 1.48 9.67 -5.42
N HIS A 172 1.21 8.59 -6.14
CA HIS A 172 1.87 7.29 -5.96
C HIS A 172 1.56 6.56 -4.64
N THR A 173 0.58 7.01 -3.85
CA THR A 173 0.22 6.42 -2.54
C THR A 173 -0.93 5.41 -2.61
N HIS A 174 -1.52 5.21 -3.80
CA HIS A 174 -2.69 4.37 -4.08
C HIS A 174 -3.99 4.80 -3.37
N SER A 175 -3.95 5.85 -2.55
CA SER A 175 -5.10 6.39 -1.85
C SER A 175 -5.17 7.90 -2.09
N PRO A 176 -6.21 8.42 -2.77
CA PRO A 176 -6.39 9.85 -2.87
C PRO A 176 -6.70 10.44 -1.48
N LEU A 177 -6.17 11.61 -1.20
CA LEU A 177 -6.33 12.27 0.11
C LEU A 177 -6.34 13.79 -0.05
N LYS A 178 -7.22 14.43 0.73
CA LYS A 178 -7.20 15.88 0.95
C LYS A 178 -7.16 16.13 2.44
N ARG A 179 -6.18 16.89 2.91
CA ARG A 179 -6.06 17.24 4.32
C ARG A 179 -5.58 18.68 4.48
N THR A 180 -6.31 19.47 5.25
CA THR A 180 -5.82 20.79 5.68
C THR A 180 -4.71 20.60 6.72
N VAL A 181 -3.56 21.21 6.45
CA VAL A 181 -2.34 21.14 7.27
C VAL A 181 -2.25 22.32 8.21
N GLU A 182 -2.59 23.52 7.74
CA GLU A 182 -2.47 24.76 8.49
C GLU A 182 -3.57 25.76 8.08
N ILE A 183 -4.09 26.54 9.03
CA ILE A 183 -4.92 27.71 8.78
C ILE A 183 -4.11 28.97 9.09
N ILE A 184 -3.84 29.79 8.08
CA ILE A 184 -3.17 31.09 8.23
C ILE A 184 -4.23 32.16 8.48
N LYS A 185 -4.19 32.78 9.67
CA LYS A 185 -4.99 33.95 10.03
C LYS A 185 -4.23 35.22 9.66
N GLU A 186 -4.74 36.03 8.74
CA GLU A 186 -4.17 37.35 8.44
C GLU A 186 -4.70 38.38 9.45
N LYS A 187 -3.79 39.14 10.09
CA LYS A 187 -4.10 40.02 11.25
C LYS A 187 -5.17 41.10 11.02
N ASN A 188 -5.63 41.36 9.80
CA ASN A 188 -6.61 42.40 9.47
C ASN A 188 -7.61 41.99 8.37
N LYS A 189 -7.85 40.69 8.15
CA LYS A 189 -8.85 40.22 7.18
C LYS A 189 -9.77 39.20 7.82
N SER A 190 -11.06 39.28 7.49
CA SER A 190 -12.06 38.25 7.82
C SER A 190 -11.84 36.93 7.05
N LYS A 191 -10.95 36.93 6.06
CA LYS A 191 -10.63 35.75 5.24
C LYS A 191 -9.46 34.96 5.81
N GLN A 192 -9.68 33.68 6.06
CA GLN A 192 -8.64 32.71 6.41
C GLN A 192 -8.06 32.09 5.14
N LYS A 193 -6.75 31.77 5.16
CA LYS A 193 -6.10 30.99 4.09
C LYS A 193 -5.77 29.60 4.61
N GLU A 194 -6.02 28.59 3.80
CA GLU A 194 -5.69 27.20 4.13
C GLU A 194 -4.40 26.79 3.43
N ARG A 195 -3.58 25.99 4.11
CA ARG A 195 -2.52 25.22 3.48
C ARG A 195 -2.92 23.76 3.45
N VAL A 196 -2.92 23.16 2.27
CA VAL A 196 -3.58 21.87 2.03
C VAL A 196 -2.59 20.86 1.45
N TYR A 197 -2.61 19.66 2.00
CA TYR A 197 -2.00 18.50 1.40
C TYR A 197 -3.01 17.82 0.47
N LEU A 198 -2.62 17.67 -0.78
CA LEU A 198 -3.37 16.97 -1.82
C LEU A 198 -2.61 15.71 -2.23
N ASN A 199 -3.34 14.63 -2.45
CA ASN A 199 -2.81 13.40 -3.01
C ASN A 199 -3.77 12.82 -4.03
N THR A 200 -3.29 12.56 -5.25
CA THR A 200 -4.09 11.95 -6.31
C THR A 200 -4.15 10.43 -6.25
N GLY A 201 -3.40 9.79 -5.36
CA GLY A 201 -3.26 8.34 -5.29
C GLY A 201 -2.56 7.78 -6.53
N THR A 202 -3.04 6.64 -7.02
CA THR A 202 -2.64 6.03 -8.31
C THR A 202 -3.87 5.62 -9.09
N TRP A 203 -3.68 5.28 -10.36
CA TRP A 203 -4.73 4.70 -11.22
C TRP A 203 -4.93 3.19 -10.97
N ARG A 204 -4.21 2.62 -10.00
CA ARG A 204 -4.33 1.20 -9.67
C ARG A 204 -5.66 0.94 -8.94
N PRO A 205 -6.27 -0.23 -9.16
CA PRO A 205 -7.40 -0.63 -8.33
C PRO A 205 -6.96 -0.75 -6.87
N SER A 206 -7.93 -0.67 -5.97
CA SER A 206 -7.75 -0.98 -4.56
C SER A 206 -8.71 -2.10 -4.16
N TYR A 207 -8.23 -3.06 -3.38
CA TYR A 207 -9.04 -4.18 -2.91
C TYR A 207 -9.35 -4.02 -1.43
N HIS A 208 -10.62 -3.88 -1.08
CA HIS A 208 -11.09 -3.60 0.28
C HIS A 208 -11.80 -4.82 0.84
N GLN A 209 -11.40 -5.25 2.03
CA GLN A 209 -12.06 -6.35 2.72
C GLN A 209 -13.50 -5.95 3.07
N SER A 210 -14.45 -6.86 2.84
CA SER A 210 -15.84 -6.68 3.26
C SER A 210 -15.94 -6.57 4.78
N PHE A 211 -16.90 -5.79 5.29
CA PHE A 211 -17.13 -5.69 6.74
C PHE A 211 -17.50 -7.04 7.39
N LYS A 212 -18.17 -7.94 6.65
CA LYS A 212 -18.46 -9.32 7.10
C LYS A 212 -17.27 -10.28 6.98
N GLU A 213 -16.11 -9.78 6.58
CA GLU A 213 -14.86 -10.53 6.38
C GLU A 213 -14.96 -11.77 5.45
N ASN A 214 -16.01 -11.84 4.63
CA ASN A 214 -16.30 -12.97 3.76
C ASN A 214 -15.81 -12.77 2.32
N GLY A 215 -15.20 -11.62 2.02
CA GLY A 215 -14.62 -11.36 0.71
C GLY A 215 -13.98 -10.00 0.58
N PHE A 216 -13.71 -9.61 -0.66
CA PHE A 216 -13.09 -8.34 -1.02
C PHE A 216 -13.81 -7.69 -2.18
N SER A 217 -13.89 -6.36 -2.15
CA SER A 217 -14.43 -5.54 -3.23
C SER A 217 -13.30 -4.78 -3.94
N LYS A 218 -13.37 -4.70 -5.27
CA LYS A 218 -12.38 -4.01 -6.09
C LYS A 218 -12.91 -2.63 -6.46
N TRP A 219 -12.20 -1.57 -6.08
CA TRP A 219 -12.57 -0.20 -6.41
C TRP A 219 -11.52 0.42 -7.33
N LYS A 220 -11.96 1.01 -8.45
CA LYS A 220 -11.11 1.83 -9.31
C LYS A 220 -11.43 3.29 -9.07
N ASN A 221 -10.48 4.05 -8.53
CA ASN A 221 -10.67 5.48 -8.31
C ASN A 221 -10.08 6.28 -9.47
N LEU A 222 -10.83 7.26 -9.95
CA LEU A 222 -10.35 8.30 -10.83
C LEU A 222 -10.25 9.58 -10.00
N THR A 223 -9.03 10.04 -9.78
CA THR A 223 -8.75 11.29 -9.08
C THR A 223 -8.00 12.23 -10.00
N TYR A 224 -8.49 13.45 -10.13
CA TYR A 224 -7.81 14.51 -10.85
C TYR A 224 -7.83 15.80 -10.04
N THR A 225 -6.76 16.58 -10.20
CA THR A 225 -6.59 17.89 -9.59
C THR A 225 -6.41 18.90 -10.72
N ILE A 226 -7.24 19.94 -10.75
CA ILE A 226 -7.06 21.09 -11.64
C ILE A 226 -6.46 22.21 -10.81
N ILE A 227 -5.36 22.80 -11.28
CA ILE A 227 -4.72 23.94 -10.63
C ILE A 227 -4.84 25.13 -11.57
N TYR A 228 -5.52 26.17 -11.09
CA TYR A 228 -5.74 27.40 -11.83
C TYR A 228 -4.69 28.44 -11.41
N LYS A 229 -3.97 28.98 -12.38
CA LYS A 229 -2.98 30.06 -12.19
C LYS A 229 -3.68 31.43 -12.08
N PRO A 230 -3.00 32.43 -11.50
CA PRO A 230 -3.52 33.80 -11.54
C PRO A 230 -3.82 34.24 -12.98
N GLY A 231 -5.01 34.81 -13.20
CA GLY A 231 -5.51 35.23 -14.50
C GLY A 231 -6.35 34.17 -15.24
N GLU A 232 -6.29 32.90 -14.85
CA GLU A 232 -7.22 31.88 -15.38
C GLU A 232 -8.62 32.04 -14.79
N MET A 233 -9.63 31.45 -15.43
CA MET A 233 -11.02 31.55 -15.00
C MET A 233 -11.40 30.39 -14.10
N PHE A 234 -11.91 30.69 -12.90
CA PHE A 234 -12.52 29.72 -11.99
C PHE A 234 -13.92 30.21 -11.60
N ALA A 235 -14.94 29.36 -11.80
CA ALA A 235 -16.34 29.67 -11.54
C ALA A 235 -16.80 31.03 -12.13
N GLY A 236 -16.36 31.34 -13.35
CA GLY A 236 -16.71 32.59 -14.04
C GLY A 236 -15.96 33.84 -13.58
N THR A 237 -14.93 33.72 -12.72
CA THR A 237 -14.13 34.86 -12.26
C THR A 237 -12.63 34.64 -12.46
N PRO A 238 -11.86 35.68 -12.85
CA PRO A 238 -10.40 35.58 -12.94
C PRO A 238 -9.80 35.34 -11.55
N VAL A 239 -8.95 34.34 -11.42
CA VAL A 239 -8.33 34.02 -10.14
C VAL A 239 -7.17 34.97 -9.85
N LYS A 240 -7.09 35.48 -8.61
CA LYS A 240 -6.01 36.39 -8.17
C LYS A 240 -4.80 35.68 -7.57
N LEU A 241 -5.00 34.48 -7.03
CA LEU A 241 -3.98 33.61 -6.44
C LEU A 241 -4.22 32.19 -6.95
N PRO A 242 -3.23 31.29 -6.98
CA PRO A 242 -3.48 29.92 -7.38
C PRO A 242 -4.62 29.28 -6.58
N VAL A 243 -5.59 28.67 -7.26
CA VAL A 243 -6.66 27.86 -6.64
C VAL A 243 -6.65 26.48 -7.24
N PHE A 244 -7.25 25.51 -6.55
CA PHE A 244 -7.34 24.16 -7.05
C PHE A 244 -8.74 23.59 -6.90
N GLU A 245 -9.03 22.60 -7.74
CA GLU A 245 -10.22 21.77 -7.70
C GLU A 245 -9.76 20.31 -7.66
N LEU A 246 -10.33 19.52 -6.75
CA LEU A 246 -10.00 18.10 -6.59
C LEU A 246 -11.28 17.28 -6.65
N TRP A 247 -11.32 16.34 -7.60
CA TRP A 247 -12.40 15.38 -7.74
C TRP A 247 -11.88 13.96 -7.56
N THR A 248 -12.68 13.13 -6.91
CA THR A 248 -12.45 11.69 -6.83
C THR A 248 -13.76 10.98 -7.11
N GLY A 249 -13.79 10.18 -8.18
CA GLY A 249 -14.90 9.30 -8.50
C GLY A 249 -14.46 7.84 -8.40
N THR A 250 -15.40 6.96 -8.07
CA THR A 250 -15.15 5.52 -7.98
C THR A 250 -15.97 4.78 -9.03
N ILE A 251 -15.31 3.90 -9.78
CA ILE A 251 -15.92 2.97 -10.72
C ILE A 251 -15.92 1.59 -10.07
N ASN A 252 -17.11 1.01 -9.91
CA ASN A 252 -17.33 -0.35 -9.44
C ASN A 252 -18.13 -1.10 -10.53
N LYS A 253 -17.56 -2.16 -11.11
CA LYS A 253 -18.17 -3.02 -12.13
C LYS A 253 -17.97 -4.47 -11.73
#